data_AF-V8C6P3-F1
#
_entry.id   AF-V8C6P3-F1
#
_cell.length_a   1.000
_cell.length_b   1.000
_cell.length_c   1.000
_cell.angle_alpha   90.00
_cell.angle_beta   90.00
_cell.angle_gamma   90.00
#
_symmetry.space_group_name_H-M   'P 1'
#
loop_
_entity.id
_entity.type
_entity.pdbx_description
1 polymer ?
#
loop_
_entity_poly.entity_id
_entity_poly.type
_entity_poly.pdbx_seq_one_letter_code
_entity_poly.pdbx_strand_id
1 'polypeptide(L)'
;MQNQNVKAKQLDTIAQNLPKQNTTKSPKQNPAFSENLNALRFEIGSSVRGNGFENHHNAQIIYSQPNHIFRIHGRINLELGGFLGFGSVAGVDLSSMNLAFLGISEEALLPLFMSQKYGNIYAGVGLGAYIKSKGEVRVISNFTFGERVFVGYLWKKFSSEIFIKHFSNGTLSKPNAGHNFFGFCFGYVF
;
A
#
# COMPACT_ATOMS: atom_id res chain seq x y z
N MET A 1 -0.64 -55.52 -35.33
CA MET A 1 -1.02 -54.78 -34.10
C MET A 1 0.17 -54.65 -33.12
N GLN A 2 1.39 -54.29 -33.57
CA GLN A 2 2.58 -54.21 -32.70
C GLN A 2 3.17 -52.80 -32.54
N ASN A 3 2.72 -51.82 -33.32
CA ASN A 3 3.31 -50.47 -33.33
C ASN A 3 2.78 -49.48 -32.29
N GLN A 4 1.68 -49.79 -31.61
CA GLN A 4 1.13 -48.90 -30.57
C GLN A 4 1.79 -49.11 -29.19
N ASN A 5 2.24 -50.33 -28.88
CA ASN A 5 2.86 -50.66 -27.60
C ASN A 5 4.27 -50.08 -27.41
N VAL A 6 5.00 -49.81 -28.51
CA VAL A 6 6.35 -49.22 -28.44
C VAL A 6 6.27 -47.72 -28.12
N LYS A 7 5.30 -47.00 -28.70
CA LYS A 7 5.06 -45.58 -28.40
C LYS A 7 4.65 -45.34 -26.95
N ALA A 8 3.80 -46.20 -26.38
CA ALA A 8 3.36 -46.09 -24.99
C ALA A 8 4.53 -46.23 -24.00
N LYS A 9 5.39 -47.25 -24.17
CA LYS A 9 6.59 -47.42 -23.31
C LYS A 9 7.59 -46.28 -23.44
N GLN A 10 7.72 -45.68 -24.63
CA GLN A 10 8.65 -44.57 -24.86
C GLN A 10 8.13 -43.27 -24.23
N LEU A 11 6.81 -43.04 -24.22
CA LEU A 11 6.16 -41.92 -23.52
C LEU A 11 6.30 -42.05 -21.99
N ASP A 12 6.14 -43.25 -21.44
CA ASP A 12 6.32 -43.49 -19.99
C ASP A 12 7.77 -43.24 -19.54
N THR A 13 8.75 -43.56 -20.39
CA THR A 13 10.18 -43.34 -20.11
C THR A 13 10.57 -41.86 -20.18
N ILE A 14 9.89 -41.06 -21.01
CA ILE A 14 10.09 -39.61 -21.10
C ILE A 14 9.42 -38.90 -19.91
N ALA A 15 8.25 -39.36 -19.47
CA ALA A 15 7.54 -38.81 -18.32
C ALA A 15 8.32 -38.97 -17.00
N GLN A 16 9.13 -40.03 -16.88
CA GLN A 16 9.97 -40.30 -15.70
C GLN A 16 11.30 -39.52 -15.69
N ASN A 17 11.73 -38.98 -16.83
CA ASN A 17 12.97 -38.21 -16.98
C ASN A 17 12.75 -36.70 -17.14
N LEU A 18 11.53 -36.22 -16.87
CA LEU A 18 11.31 -34.79 -16.69
C LEU A 18 12.21 -34.32 -15.54
N PRO A 19 13.08 -33.31 -15.76
CA PRO A 19 13.90 -32.77 -14.70
C PRO A 19 12.96 -32.36 -13.57
N LYS A 20 13.14 -32.99 -12.40
CA LYS A 20 12.50 -32.52 -11.16
C LYS A 20 12.83 -31.03 -11.09
N GLN A 21 11.81 -30.19 -11.24
CA GLN A 21 11.97 -28.76 -11.03
C GLN A 21 12.59 -28.65 -9.65
N ASN A 22 13.84 -28.18 -9.60
CA ASN A 22 14.47 -27.79 -8.36
C ASN A 22 13.61 -26.66 -7.80
N THR A 23 12.68 -27.00 -6.92
CA THR A 23 11.87 -26.07 -6.13
C THR A 23 12.74 -25.46 -5.04
N THR A 24 13.84 -24.83 -5.45
CA THR A 24 14.68 -23.98 -4.61
C THR A 24 14.78 -22.61 -5.26
N LYS A 25 13.62 -21.95 -5.27
CA LYS A 25 13.47 -20.53 -5.01
C LYS A 25 12.00 -20.38 -4.67
N SER A 26 11.69 -20.21 -3.38
CA SER A 26 10.43 -19.59 -3.03
C SER A 26 10.33 -18.31 -3.88
N PRO A 27 9.13 -17.88 -4.31
CA PRO A 27 8.96 -16.47 -4.64
C PRO A 27 9.64 -15.69 -3.53
N LYS A 28 10.52 -14.72 -3.84
CA LYS A 28 11.07 -13.84 -2.79
C LYS A 28 9.84 -13.30 -2.05
N GLN A 29 9.61 -13.75 -0.83
CA GLN A 29 8.39 -13.48 -0.10
C GLN A 29 8.23 -11.96 0.00
N ASN A 30 7.03 -11.45 -0.28
CA ASN A 30 6.81 -10.02 -0.20
C ASN A 30 6.92 -9.61 1.28
N PRO A 31 7.75 -8.62 1.65
CA PRO A 31 7.96 -8.24 3.04
C PRO A 31 6.67 -7.90 3.80
N ALA A 32 5.68 -7.33 3.10
CA ALA A 32 4.42 -6.92 3.70
C ALA A 32 3.32 -8.00 3.65
N PHE A 33 3.53 -9.12 2.94
CA PHE A 33 2.49 -10.16 2.78
C PHE A 33 2.95 -11.58 3.17
N SER A 34 4.26 -11.81 3.27
CA SER A 34 4.84 -13.15 3.38
C SER A 34 4.39 -14.03 2.20
N GLU A 35 3.55 -15.03 2.44
CA GLU A 35 3.00 -15.97 1.45
C GLU A 35 1.56 -15.64 1.03
N ASN A 36 0.92 -14.67 1.69
CA ASN A 36 -0.45 -14.27 1.42
C ASN A 36 -0.54 -13.36 0.18
N LEU A 37 -1.76 -13.16 -0.34
CA LEU A 37 -1.98 -12.41 -1.58
C LEU A 37 -2.87 -11.19 -1.40
N ASN A 38 -3.48 -11.00 -0.24
CA ASN A 38 -4.39 -9.90 0.02
C ASN A 38 -4.12 -9.30 1.39
N ALA A 39 -4.39 -8.01 1.55
CA ALA A 39 -4.50 -7.40 2.86
C ALA A 39 -5.67 -6.42 2.91
N LEU A 40 -6.37 -6.39 4.04
CA LEU A 40 -7.26 -5.32 4.41
C LEU A 40 -6.59 -4.50 5.50
N ARG A 41 -6.51 -3.19 5.31
CA ARG A 41 -5.81 -2.28 6.21
C ARG A 41 -6.67 -1.08 6.55
N PHE A 42 -6.42 -0.50 7.72
CA PHE A 42 -7.03 0.71 8.22
C PHE A 42 -5.92 1.68 8.63
N GLU A 43 -5.99 2.90 8.12
CA GLU A 43 -5.01 3.94 8.36
C GLU A 43 -5.69 5.15 9.01
N ILE A 44 -5.06 5.68 10.06
CA ILE A 44 -5.46 6.91 10.74
C ILE A 44 -4.23 7.78 10.98
N GLY A 45 -4.36 9.08 10.72
CA GLY A 45 -3.28 10.04 10.95
C GLY A 45 -3.78 11.44 11.23
N SER A 46 -2.92 12.24 11.85
CA SER A 46 -3.19 13.64 12.17
C SER A 46 -2.30 14.53 11.30
N SER A 47 -2.87 15.65 10.87
CA SER A 47 -2.17 16.63 10.05
C SER A 47 -1.03 17.26 10.83
N VAL A 48 0.11 17.45 10.18
CA VAL A 48 1.32 18.05 10.75
C VAL A 48 1.70 19.28 9.93
N ARG A 49 1.97 20.38 10.63
CA ARG A 49 2.57 21.60 10.08
C ARG A 49 3.75 22.04 10.93
N GLY A 50 4.43 23.12 10.53
CA GLY A 50 5.61 23.64 11.22
C GLY A 50 5.44 23.89 12.74
N ASN A 51 4.19 24.08 13.20
CA ASN A 51 3.88 24.33 14.61
C ASN A 51 3.34 23.09 15.36
N GLY A 52 3.40 21.89 14.75
CA GLY A 52 2.94 20.63 15.35
C GLY A 52 1.69 20.04 14.69
N PHE A 53 0.93 19.28 15.47
CA PHE A 53 -0.26 18.58 15.01
C PHE A 53 -1.49 19.50 14.94
N GLU A 54 -2.34 19.29 13.94
CA GLU A 54 -3.64 19.96 13.78
C GLU A 54 -4.78 18.96 14.06
N ASN A 55 -5.94 19.48 14.48
CA ASN A 55 -7.19 18.73 14.57
C ASN A 55 -7.81 18.49 13.18
N HIS A 56 -6.98 18.02 12.25
CA HIS A 56 -7.34 17.64 10.90
C HIS A 56 -6.75 16.26 10.64
N HIS A 57 -7.58 15.28 10.39
CA HIS A 57 -7.20 13.87 10.41
C HIS A 57 -7.48 13.20 9.07
N ASN A 58 -6.65 12.23 8.72
CA ASN A 58 -6.91 11.27 7.65
C ASN A 58 -7.42 9.98 8.27
N ALA A 59 -8.46 9.39 7.69
CA ALA A 59 -8.93 8.05 8.04
C ALA A 59 -9.31 7.30 6.76
N GLN A 60 -8.80 6.08 6.58
CA GLN A 60 -9.04 5.32 5.35
C GLN A 60 -8.98 3.80 5.55
N ILE A 61 -9.73 3.09 4.71
CA ILE A 61 -9.66 1.64 4.52
C ILE A 61 -8.91 1.38 3.22
N ILE A 62 -8.03 0.39 3.24
CA ILE A 62 -7.14 0.05 2.14
C ILE A 62 -7.24 -1.44 1.86
N TYR A 63 -7.54 -1.80 0.61
CA TYR A 63 -7.34 -3.15 0.12
C TYR A 63 -6.03 -3.21 -0.68
N SER A 64 -5.20 -4.22 -0.43
CA SER A 64 -3.86 -4.32 -1.00
C SER A 64 -3.58 -5.70 -1.59
N GLN A 65 -2.81 -5.72 -2.68
CA GLN A 65 -2.26 -6.93 -3.28
C GLN A 65 -0.76 -6.76 -3.55
N PRO A 66 0.07 -7.82 -3.41
CA PRO A 66 1.49 -7.74 -3.70
C PRO A 66 1.71 -7.42 -5.18
N ASN A 67 2.70 -6.58 -5.47
CA ASN A 67 3.12 -6.22 -6.82
C ASN A 67 4.66 -6.16 -6.94
N HIS A 68 5.17 -5.87 -8.13
CA HIS A 68 6.56 -5.56 -8.38
C HIS A 68 6.73 -4.28 -9.19
N ILE A 69 7.57 -3.36 -8.69
CA ILE A 69 7.95 -2.11 -9.36
C ILE A 69 9.39 -2.25 -9.80
N PHE A 70 9.66 -2.35 -11.10
CA PHE A 70 11.02 -2.57 -11.62
C PHE A 70 11.79 -3.71 -10.90
N ARG A 71 11.10 -4.84 -10.63
CA ARG A 71 11.60 -6.01 -9.89
C ARG A 71 11.88 -5.79 -8.39
N ILE A 72 11.56 -4.61 -7.86
CA ILE A 72 11.54 -4.34 -6.43
C ILE A 72 10.21 -4.89 -5.88
N HIS A 73 10.20 -5.37 -4.63
CA HIS A 73 8.94 -5.75 -3.98
C HIS A 73 8.03 -4.53 -3.91
N GLY A 74 6.74 -4.73 -4.09
CA GLY A 74 5.78 -3.65 -3.98
C GLY A 74 4.39 -4.14 -3.61
N ARG A 75 3.45 -3.22 -3.60
CA ARG A 75 2.02 -3.53 -3.52
C ARG A 75 1.21 -2.46 -4.22
N ILE A 76 0.07 -2.89 -4.75
CA ILE A 76 -0.95 -2.01 -5.29
C ILE A 76 -2.10 -1.93 -4.30
N ASN A 77 -2.75 -0.77 -4.24
CA ASN A 77 -3.78 -0.46 -3.26
C ASN A 77 -5.01 0.15 -3.92
N LEU A 78 -6.17 -0.23 -3.39
CA LEU A 78 -7.43 0.50 -3.54
C LEU A 78 -7.73 1.16 -2.19
N GLU A 79 -7.96 2.48 -2.19
CA GLU A 79 -8.07 3.29 -0.99
C GLU A 79 -9.40 4.04 -0.95
N LEU A 80 -10.15 3.87 0.13
CA LEU A 80 -11.38 4.63 0.40
C LEU A 80 -11.22 5.32 1.76
N GLY A 81 -11.35 6.63 1.81
CA GLY A 81 -11.13 7.37 3.04
C GLY A 81 -11.72 8.76 3.03
N GLY A 82 -11.26 9.57 3.97
CA GLY A 82 -11.67 10.96 4.07
C GLY A 82 -10.81 11.77 5.02
N PHE A 83 -10.99 13.07 4.91
CA PHE A 83 -10.41 14.03 5.85
C PHE A 83 -11.47 14.46 6.86
N LEU A 84 -11.05 14.59 8.12
CA LEU A 84 -11.89 14.96 9.26
C LEU A 84 -11.20 16.08 10.04
N GLY A 85 -11.63 17.32 9.82
CA GLY A 85 -11.27 18.51 10.55
C GLY A 85 -12.29 18.86 11.64
N PHE A 86 -11.77 19.28 12.80
CA PHE A 86 -12.55 19.70 13.96
C PHE A 86 -12.03 21.02 14.52
N GLY A 87 -12.94 21.97 14.77
CA GLY A 87 -12.60 23.27 15.33
C GLY A 87 -12.02 24.26 14.32
N SER A 88 -11.32 25.28 14.82
CA SER A 88 -10.76 26.37 14.01
C SER A 88 -9.31 26.64 14.39
N VAL A 89 -8.46 26.90 13.39
CA VAL A 89 -7.06 27.30 13.58
C VAL A 89 -6.79 28.54 12.73
N ALA A 90 -6.28 29.60 13.37
CA ALA A 90 -5.97 30.88 12.71
C ALA A 90 -7.14 31.46 11.88
N GLY A 91 -8.38 31.31 12.37
CA GLY A 91 -9.59 31.80 11.71
C GLY A 91 -10.13 30.90 10.59
N VAL A 92 -9.48 29.78 10.31
CA VAL A 92 -9.95 28.78 9.32
C VAL A 92 -10.70 27.67 10.04
N ASP A 93 -11.98 27.50 9.73
CA ASP A 93 -12.78 26.36 10.17
C ASP A 93 -12.30 25.07 9.48
N LEU A 94 -11.75 24.14 10.28
CA LEU A 94 -11.19 22.90 9.76
C LEU A 94 -12.27 21.95 9.23
N SER A 95 -13.51 22.07 9.68
CA SER A 95 -14.62 21.23 9.21
C SER A 95 -14.96 21.48 7.74
N SER A 96 -14.60 22.65 7.20
CA SER A 96 -14.71 22.96 5.77
C SER A 96 -13.89 22.00 4.89
N MET A 97 -12.83 21.41 5.46
CA MET A 97 -11.96 20.43 4.80
C MET A 97 -12.48 18.99 4.89
N ASN A 98 -13.63 18.75 5.55
CA ASN A 98 -14.22 17.42 5.64
C ASN A 98 -14.64 16.94 4.26
N LEU A 99 -14.07 15.82 3.82
CA LEU A 99 -14.31 15.25 2.50
C LEU A 99 -14.09 13.75 2.53
N ALA A 100 -14.62 13.07 1.50
CA ALA A 100 -14.30 11.68 1.22
C ALA A 100 -13.41 11.61 -0.02
N PHE A 101 -12.65 10.54 -0.17
CA PHE A 101 -11.88 10.27 -1.38
C PHE A 101 -11.87 8.78 -1.72
N LEU A 102 -11.71 8.50 -3.00
CA LEU A 102 -11.37 7.20 -3.55
C LEU A 102 -10.05 7.34 -4.30
N GLY A 103 -9.15 6.37 -4.16
CA GLY A 103 -7.87 6.41 -4.85
C GLY A 103 -7.26 5.04 -5.09
N ILE A 104 -6.20 5.07 -5.89
CA ILE A 104 -5.31 3.94 -6.11
C ILE A 104 -3.89 4.39 -5.78
N SER A 105 -3.08 3.47 -5.25
CA SER A 105 -1.66 3.75 -5.04
C SER A 105 -0.80 2.53 -5.32
N GLU A 106 0.46 2.79 -5.58
CA GLU A 106 1.50 1.80 -5.74
C GLU A 106 2.65 2.12 -4.80
N GLU A 107 3.11 1.12 -4.06
CA GLU A 107 4.13 1.28 -3.02
C GLU A 107 5.30 0.33 -3.28
N ALA A 108 6.51 0.86 -3.33
CA ALA A 108 7.76 0.10 -3.33
C ALA A 108 8.13 -0.27 -1.89
N LEU A 109 8.63 -1.50 -1.71
CA LEU A 109 8.93 -2.10 -0.42
C LEU A 109 10.40 -2.53 -0.37
N LEU A 110 11.09 -2.07 0.66
CA LEU A 110 12.44 -2.46 1.01
C LEU A 110 12.40 -3.40 2.23
N PRO A 111 12.73 -4.69 2.08
CA PRO A 111 12.88 -5.59 3.23
C PRO A 111 14.09 -5.16 4.06
N LEU A 112 13.87 -4.80 5.33
CA LEU A 112 14.95 -4.44 6.26
C LEU A 112 15.38 -5.65 7.09
N PHE A 113 14.42 -6.48 7.49
CA PHE A 113 14.66 -7.74 8.20
C PHE A 113 13.55 -8.74 7.85
N MET A 114 13.91 -9.98 7.54
CA MET A 114 12.96 -11.03 7.16
C MET A 114 13.18 -12.25 8.06
N SER A 115 12.15 -12.65 8.80
CA SER A 115 12.23 -13.82 9.68
C SER A 115 10.92 -14.58 9.76
N GLN A 116 10.98 -15.89 9.51
CA GLN A 116 9.83 -16.78 9.70
C GLN A 116 9.38 -16.88 11.17
N LYS A 117 10.31 -16.69 12.12
CA LYS A 117 10.03 -16.79 13.55
C LYS A 117 9.60 -15.45 14.16
N TYR A 118 10.27 -14.36 13.77
CA TYR A 118 10.10 -13.05 14.41
C TYR A 118 9.31 -12.05 13.57
N GLY A 119 8.88 -12.41 12.37
CA GLY A 119 8.20 -11.50 11.45
C GLY A 119 9.15 -10.68 10.59
N ASN A 120 8.58 -9.80 9.76
CA ASN A 120 9.30 -9.02 8.78
C ASN A 120 9.25 -7.53 9.12
N ILE A 121 10.39 -6.85 9.09
CA ILE A 121 10.49 -5.39 9.15
C ILE A 121 10.78 -4.88 7.75
N TYR A 122 10.06 -3.86 7.33
CA TYR A 122 10.21 -3.27 6.00
C TYR A 122 10.01 -1.77 6.04
N ALA A 123 10.59 -1.09 5.07
CA ALA A 123 10.28 0.30 4.77
C ALA A 123 9.65 0.39 3.39
N GLY A 124 8.97 1.50 3.10
CA GLY A 124 8.44 1.70 1.77
C GLY A 124 8.17 3.15 1.44
N VAL A 125 8.02 3.37 0.14
CA VAL A 125 7.65 4.65 -0.47
C VAL A 125 6.55 4.41 -1.49
N GLY A 126 5.60 5.32 -1.58
CA GLY A 126 4.40 5.15 -2.38
C GLY A 126 3.95 6.40 -3.10
N LEU A 127 3.36 6.19 -4.26
CA LEU A 127 2.69 7.22 -5.05
C LEU A 127 1.26 6.76 -5.35
N GLY A 128 0.31 7.68 -5.24
CA GLY A 128 -1.09 7.40 -5.51
C GLY A 128 -1.81 8.58 -6.17
N ALA A 129 -2.95 8.28 -6.76
CA ALA A 129 -3.87 9.23 -7.36
C ALA A 129 -5.25 9.05 -6.73
N TYR A 130 -5.89 10.18 -6.42
CA TYR A 130 -7.10 10.24 -5.61
C TYR A 130 -8.10 11.21 -6.21
N ILE A 131 -9.37 10.85 -6.12
CA ILE A 131 -10.52 11.68 -6.46
C ILE A 131 -11.26 11.98 -5.15
N LYS A 132 -11.34 13.26 -4.81
CA LYS A 132 -12.05 13.77 -3.64
C LYS A 132 -13.49 14.12 -3.99
N SER A 133 -14.39 14.02 -3.02
CA SER A 133 -15.80 14.40 -3.16
C SER A 133 -15.98 15.89 -3.46
N LYS A 134 -15.05 16.73 -3.02
CA LYS A 134 -15.00 18.17 -3.31
C LYS A 134 -13.56 18.72 -3.23
N GLY A 135 -13.35 19.87 -3.85
CA GLY A 135 -12.24 20.76 -3.56
C GLY A 135 -12.39 21.42 -2.20
N GLU A 136 -11.28 21.86 -1.62
CA GLU A 136 -11.29 22.60 -0.35
C GLU A 136 -10.22 23.70 -0.34
N VAL A 137 -10.20 24.48 0.74
CA VAL A 137 -9.44 25.73 0.87
C VAL A 137 -7.92 25.58 0.69
N ARG A 138 -7.35 24.40 1.00
CA ARG A 138 -5.92 24.10 0.85
C ARG A 138 -5.59 23.51 -0.51
N VAL A 139 -6.45 22.66 -1.05
CA VAL A 139 -6.30 22.00 -2.35
C VAL A 139 -7.64 22.01 -3.10
N ILE A 140 -7.78 22.97 -4.02
CA ILE A 140 -9.05 23.23 -4.71
C ILE A 140 -9.43 22.16 -5.73
N SER A 141 -8.44 21.45 -6.29
CA SER A 141 -8.69 20.34 -7.22
C SER A 141 -9.32 19.16 -6.50
N ASN A 142 -10.34 18.56 -7.13
CA ASN A 142 -10.87 17.26 -6.70
C ASN A 142 -9.89 16.13 -6.98
N PHE A 143 -9.04 16.26 -8.00
CA PHE A 143 -7.99 15.31 -8.30
C PHE A 143 -6.69 15.67 -7.58
N THR A 144 -6.12 14.73 -6.84
CA THR A 144 -4.89 14.93 -6.07
C THR A 144 -3.98 13.72 -6.15
N PHE A 145 -2.68 13.97 -6.08
CA PHE A 145 -1.67 12.96 -5.83
C PHE A 145 -1.45 12.77 -4.35
N GLY A 146 -1.03 11.58 -3.97
CA GLY A 146 -0.57 11.28 -2.62
C GLY A 146 0.79 10.60 -2.65
N GLU A 147 1.67 11.03 -1.75
CA GLU A 147 3.00 10.46 -1.56
C GLU A 147 3.04 9.88 -0.15
N ARG A 148 3.56 8.67 0.02
CA ARG A 148 3.58 7.99 1.32
C ARG A 148 4.96 7.42 1.61
N VAL A 149 5.46 7.62 2.82
CA VAL A 149 6.69 7.00 3.32
C VAL A 149 6.38 6.32 4.65
N PHE A 150 6.87 5.10 4.84
CA PHE A 150 6.49 4.31 6.00
C PHE A 150 7.56 3.29 6.41
N VAL A 151 7.46 2.87 7.67
CA VAL A 151 8.14 1.69 8.22
C VAL A 151 7.07 0.77 8.79
N GLY A 152 7.15 -0.51 8.45
CA GLY A 152 6.18 -1.52 8.79
C GLY A 152 6.78 -2.76 9.43
N TYR A 153 5.94 -3.45 10.18
CA TYR A 153 6.22 -4.74 10.79
C TYR A 153 5.07 -5.71 10.49
N LEU A 154 5.40 -6.88 9.95
CA LEU A 154 4.47 -7.98 9.71
C LEU A 154 4.76 -9.11 10.70
N TRP A 155 3.76 -9.47 11.51
CA TRP A 155 3.81 -10.64 12.39
C TRP A 155 2.63 -11.56 12.12
N LYS A 156 2.93 -12.80 11.70
CA LYS A 156 1.91 -13.78 11.27
C LYS A 156 1.04 -13.20 10.13
N LYS A 157 -0.23 -12.91 10.43
CA LYS A 157 -1.21 -12.33 9.51
C LYS A 157 -1.52 -10.86 9.79
N PHE A 158 -0.83 -10.23 10.74
CA PHE A 158 -1.09 -8.85 11.12
C PHE A 158 0.08 -7.97 10.72
N SER A 159 -0.24 -6.77 10.25
CA SER A 159 0.74 -5.75 9.91
C SER A 159 0.46 -4.47 10.67
N SER A 160 1.51 -3.75 11.06
CA SER A 160 1.42 -2.38 11.53
C SER A 160 2.44 -1.54 10.79
N GLU A 161 2.11 -0.28 10.55
CA GLU A 161 3.00 0.69 9.92
C GLU A 161 2.85 2.04 10.62
N ILE A 162 3.97 2.74 10.76
CA ILE A 162 4.00 4.18 10.98
C ILE A 162 4.26 4.86 9.65
N PHE A 163 3.57 5.96 9.37
CA PHE A 163 3.65 6.60 8.07
C PHE A 163 3.66 8.13 8.15
N ILE A 164 4.23 8.73 7.10
CA ILE A 164 3.98 10.11 6.70
C ILE A 164 3.34 10.06 5.31
N LYS A 165 2.23 10.78 5.12
CA LYS A 165 1.52 10.85 3.84
C LYS A 165 1.24 12.30 3.46
N HIS A 166 1.71 12.70 2.28
CA HIS A 166 1.47 14.01 1.71
C HIS A 166 0.39 13.92 0.64
N PHE A 167 -0.56 14.85 0.60
CA PHE A 167 -1.50 15.03 -0.51
C PHE A 167 -1.31 16.41 -1.14
N SER A 168 -1.21 16.47 -2.47
CA SER A 168 -1.18 17.72 -3.23
C SER A 168 -1.78 17.54 -4.61
N ASN A 169 -2.00 18.62 -5.36
CA ASN A 169 -2.41 18.52 -6.76
C ASN A 169 -1.24 18.66 -7.75
N GLY A 170 0.03 18.56 -7.30
CA GLY A 170 1.18 18.72 -8.18
C GLY A 170 1.29 20.10 -8.85
N THR A 171 0.64 21.13 -8.29
CA THR A 171 0.53 22.49 -8.88
C THR A 171 -0.39 22.57 -10.10
N LEU A 172 -1.25 21.56 -10.33
CA LEU A 172 -2.25 21.60 -11.40
C LEU A 172 -3.27 22.75 -11.23
N SER A 173 -3.53 23.18 -10.00
CA SER A 173 -4.40 24.34 -9.70
C SER A 173 -3.99 25.03 -8.40
N LYS A 174 -4.31 26.31 -8.26
CA LYS A 174 -4.11 27.09 -7.03
C LYS A 174 -5.45 27.35 -6.33
N PRO A 175 -5.52 27.32 -5.00
CA PRO A 175 -4.44 27.03 -4.04
C PRO A 175 -4.03 25.54 -3.98
N ASN A 176 -2.76 25.30 -3.61
CA ASN A 176 -2.16 23.97 -3.39
C ASN A 176 -1.20 24.01 -2.18
N ALA A 177 -1.75 24.19 -0.98
CA ALA A 177 -0.96 24.19 0.26
C ALA A 177 -0.58 22.77 0.72
N GLY A 178 -1.23 21.76 0.15
CA GLY A 178 -1.06 20.36 0.50
C GLY A 178 -1.53 20.00 1.92
N HIS A 179 -1.55 18.69 2.19
CA HIS A 179 -1.83 18.11 3.50
C HIS A 179 -0.74 17.11 3.85
N ASN A 180 -0.20 17.16 5.06
CA ASN A 180 0.80 16.20 5.55
C ASN A 180 0.21 15.48 6.75
N PHE A 181 0.06 14.17 6.69
CA PHE A 181 -0.45 13.37 7.80
C PHE A 181 0.66 12.48 8.34
N PHE A 182 0.78 12.41 9.65
CA PHE A 182 1.57 11.40 10.36
C PHE A 182 0.63 10.49 11.14
N GLY A 183 0.86 9.18 11.11
CA GLY A 183 -0.06 8.27 11.77
C GLY A 183 0.33 6.80 11.75
N PHE A 184 -0.68 5.97 12.01
CA PHE A 184 -0.59 4.52 12.10
C PHE A 184 -1.49 3.83 11.08
N CYS A 185 -1.03 2.72 10.54
CA CYS A 185 -1.82 1.81 9.73
C CYS A 185 -1.77 0.42 10.36
N PHE A 186 -2.91 -0.24 10.48
CA PHE A 186 -3.04 -1.63 10.93
C PHE A 186 -3.64 -2.46 9.82
N GLY A 187 -3.23 -3.71 9.68
CA GLY A 187 -3.71 -4.57 8.61
C GLY A 187 -3.79 -6.03 8.98
N TYR A 188 -4.64 -6.74 8.24
CA TYR A 188 -4.80 -8.18 8.25
C TYR A 188 -4.54 -8.73 6.85
N VAL A 189 -3.65 -9.72 6.77
CA VAL A 189 -3.15 -10.31 5.53
C VAL A 189 -3.68 -11.74 5.39
N PHE A 190 -4.21 -12.10 4.21
CA PHE A 190 -4.89 -13.37 3.93
C PHE A 190 -4.77 -13.89 2.49
#